data_AF-A0A356J1H5-F1
#
_entry.id   AF-A0A356J1H5-F1
#
_cell.length_a   1.000
_cell.length_b   1.000
_cell.length_c   1.000
_cell.angle_alpha   90.00
_cell.angle_beta   90.00
_cell.angle_gamma   90.00
#
_symmetry.space_group_name_H-M   'P 1'
#
loop_
_entity.id
_entity.type
_entity.pdbx_description
1 polymer ?
#
loop_
_entity_poly.entity_id
_entity_poly.type
_entity_poly.pdbx_seq_one_letter_code
_entity_poly.pdbx_strand_id
1 'polypeptide(L)'
;MPRKVLRHIFVSFFTIFLSHTFVTPDCRAYPTGSSQQGTSGPGKEVLSAPAYVDSGNFEADIVEQFVRQGMKCFQQKDTRGAIDHFARALLLDPANKTARDNLARISAQTSLPAPQRIQLFLCDDLLTLNENLLKKLDYFTVKRDALAAALIRQNYPQASIDQKFQAIRNRFILPADNQRKDAGTMSPLETLNKSLVRDQERLTRELQSVRGQISWLQEAPKRQPQTASHVKTSGSGEPWQQIADVREGLNELRRQVNALQEDVQHKDSRIAALTKQVVEFSLKLTEQEMIVSEKVTALSSLHDAYADLQSRQELGQKILEEKNTQIQSLQEGLAALQADTAVHTREINSLIAAKDQALDQWEKILSIYQGKLKDATETIEVRNADVTALKEQLAMVRAKLFEKETALEKTKEKLAGLEKQFQSVVSDPQ
;
A
#
# COMPACT_ATOMS: atom_id res chain seq x y z
N MET A 1 -46.95 11.03 -1.89
CA MET A 1 -46.45 9.64 -1.79
C MET A 1 -45.68 9.50 -0.48
N PRO A 2 -46.15 8.70 0.48
CA PRO A 2 -45.46 8.53 1.76
C PRO A 2 -44.15 7.73 1.58
N ARG A 3 -43.07 8.20 2.23
CA ARG A 3 -41.69 7.65 2.19
C ARG A 3 -41.59 6.13 2.40
N LYS A 4 -42.58 5.50 3.04
CA LYS A 4 -42.64 4.05 3.28
C LYS A 4 -42.93 3.21 2.03
N VAL A 5 -43.69 3.73 1.05
CA VAL A 5 -44.06 2.97 -0.15
C VAL A 5 -42.89 2.88 -1.14
N LEU A 6 -42.08 3.93 -1.25
CA LEU A 6 -40.90 3.95 -2.12
C LEU A 6 -39.79 3.01 -1.61
N ARG A 7 -39.66 2.85 -0.29
CA ARG A 7 -38.73 1.90 0.35
C ARG A 7 -39.16 0.45 0.07
N HIS A 8 -40.44 0.13 0.17
CA HIS A 8 -40.94 -1.23 -0.12
C HIS A 8 -40.78 -1.66 -1.59
N ILE A 9 -40.93 -0.76 -2.55
CA ILE A 9 -40.73 -1.08 -3.97
C ILE A 9 -39.27 -1.42 -4.26
N PHE A 10 -38.32 -0.75 -3.59
CA PHE A 10 -36.89 -1.06 -3.70
C PHE A 10 -36.53 -2.43 -3.10
N VAL A 11 -37.17 -2.79 -1.98
CA VAL A 11 -36.90 -4.02 -1.22
C VAL A 11 -37.47 -5.27 -1.93
N SER A 12 -38.70 -5.23 -2.46
CA SER A 12 -39.31 -6.38 -3.14
C SER A 12 -38.58 -6.79 -4.43
N PHE A 13 -37.95 -5.86 -5.15
CA PHE A 13 -37.18 -6.19 -6.35
C PHE A 13 -35.77 -6.73 -6.04
N PHE A 14 -35.27 -6.54 -4.82
CA PHE A 14 -33.92 -6.95 -4.42
C PHE A 14 -33.91 -8.32 -3.72
N THR A 15 -34.92 -8.63 -2.90
CA THR A 15 -35.05 -9.95 -2.23
C THR A 15 -35.33 -11.11 -3.19
N ILE A 16 -36.10 -10.89 -4.27
CA ILE A 16 -36.36 -11.92 -5.30
C ILE A 16 -35.06 -12.32 -6.04
N PHE A 17 -34.07 -11.42 -6.11
CA PHE A 17 -32.82 -11.65 -6.85
C PHE A 17 -31.78 -12.46 -6.04
N LEU A 18 -31.74 -12.29 -4.71
CA LEU A 18 -30.85 -13.04 -3.81
C LEU A 18 -31.22 -14.52 -3.71
N SER A 19 -32.50 -14.88 -3.87
CA SER A 19 -32.97 -16.27 -3.87
C SER A 19 -32.64 -17.07 -5.14
N HIS A 20 -32.29 -16.40 -6.26
CA HIS A 20 -32.12 -17.08 -7.56
C HIS A 20 -30.68 -17.15 -8.09
N THR A 21 -29.71 -16.47 -7.48
CA THR A 21 -28.33 -16.35 -8.01
C THR A 21 -27.23 -16.94 -7.13
N PHE A 22 -27.54 -17.49 -5.95
CA PHE A 22 -26.54 -18.11 -5.07
C PHE A 22 -26.87 -19.58 -4.79
N VAL A 23 -26.74 -20.40 -5.84
CA VAL A 23 -26.38 -21.81 -5.67
C VAL A 23 -24.88 -21.84 -5.39
N THR A 24 -24.52 -22.40 -4.23
CA THR A 24 -23.16 -22.56 -3.72
C THR A 24 -22.23 -23.22 -4.75
N PRO A 25 -21.06 -22.65 -5.09
CA PRO A 25 -19.95 -23.42 -5.63
C PRO A 25 -19.15 -24.03 -4.46
N ASP A 26 -18.98 -25.34 -4.54
CA ASP A 26 -18.24 -26.21 -3.64
C ASP A 26 -16.91 -25.63 -3.16
N CYS A 27 -16.75 -25.57 -1.83
CA CYS A 27 -15.43 -25.49 -1.20
C CYS A 27 -14.68 -26.81 -1.42
N ARG A 28 -13.83 -26.87 -2.45
CA ARG A 28 -12.84 -27.94 -2.59
C ARG A 28 -11.78 -27.81 -1.50
N ALA A 29 -11.61 -28.90 -0.76
CA ALA A 29 -10.63 -29.15 0.27
C ALA A 29 -9.19 -29.22 -0.28
N TYR A 30 -8.23 -28.81 0.56
CA TYR A 30 -6.86 -29.32 0.55
C TYR A 30 -6.61 -30.16 1.82
N PRO A 31 -5.71 -31.15 1.76
CA PRO A 31 -5.71 -32.27 2.70
C PRO A 31 -4.84 -32.00 3.91
N THR A 32 -5.31 -32.41 5.08
CA THR A 32 -4.47 -32.71 6.25
C THR A 32 -4.71 -34.15 6.64
N GLY A 33 -3.62 -34.91 6.68
CA GLY A 33 -3.61 -36.32 7.03
C GLY A 33 -3.84 -36.56 8.52
N SER A 34 -4.37 -37.77 8.80
CA SER A 34 -4.00 -38.74 9.85
C SER A 34 -3.67 -38.21 11.26
N SER A 35 -4.14 -38.75 12.38
CA SER A 35 -4.99 -39.89 12.74
C SER A 35 -5.16 -39.78 14.26
N GLN A 36 -6.34 -40.05 14.81
CA GLN A 36 -6.54 -41.09 15.84
C GLN A 36 -7.99 -41.17 16.31
N GLN A 37 -8.40 -42.42 16.50
CA GLN A 37 -9.72 -42.91 16.89
C GLN A 37 -10.10 -42.54 18.33
N GLY A 38 -11.41 -42.44 18.57
CA GLY A 38 -11.96 -42.31 19.92
C GLY A 38 -13.50 -42.34 19.98
N THR A 39 -14.08 -43.50 19.67
CA THR A 39 -15.29 -44.13 20.25
C THR A 39 -16.49 -43.29 20.77
N SER A 40 -17.62 -43.50 20.08
CA SER A 40 -18.97 -43.89 20.58
C SER A 40 -19.73 -43.05 21.62
N GLY A 41 -20.91 -42.58 21.21
CA GLY A 41 -22.06 -42.35 22.10
C GLY A 41 -23.24 -41.68 21.36
N PRO A 42 -24.44 -42.27 21.28
CA PRO A 42 -25.59 -41.66 20.62
C PRO A 42 -26.32 -40.75 21.61
N GLY A 43 -26.01 -39.46 21.57
CA GLY A 43 -26.78 -38.41 22.25
C GLY A 43 -27.96 -37.99 21.37
N LYS A 44 -29.18 -38.25 21.84
CA LYS A 44 -30.43 -37.77 21.24
C LYS A 44 -30.38 -36.24 21.03
N GLU A 45 -30.22 -35.80 19.79
CA GLU A 45 -30.53 -34.43 19.41
C GLU A 45 -32.04 -34.23 19.47
N VAL A 46 -32.47 -33.55 20.53
CA VAL A 46 -33.79 -32.95 20.61
C VAL A 46 -33.84 -31.85 19.56
N LEU A 47 -34.50 -32.13 18.43
CA LEU A 47 -34.94 -31.13 17.47
C LEU A 47 -35.80 -30.10 18.22
N SER A 48 -35.14 -29.02 18.65
CA SER A 48 -35.83 -27.83 19.12
C SER A 48 -36.41 -27.14 17.89
N ALA A 49 -37.73 -26.97 17.92
CA ALA A 49 -38.49 -26.33 16.86
C ALA A 49 -37.87 -24.98 16.46
N PRO A 50 -37.90 -24.59 15.17
CA PRO A 50 -37.36 -23.33 14.72
C PRO A 50 -38.13 -22.20 15.42
N ALA A 51 -37.41 -21.46 16.27
CA ALA A 51 -37.91 -20.23 16.86
C ALA A 51 -38.37 -19.31 15.72
N TYR A 52 -39.63 -18.93 15.76
CA TYR A 52 -40.24 -18.01 14.80
C TYR A 52 -39.49 -16.67 14.93
N VAL A 53 -38.56 -16.42 14.01
CA VAL A 53 -37.79 -15.17 13.97
C VAL A 53 -38.78 -14.06 13.66
N ASP A 54 -38.93 -13.14 14.61
CA ASP A 54 -39.71 -11.93 14.46
C ASP A 54 -39.29 -11.25 13.13
N SER A 55 -40.23 -11.08 12.22
CA SER A 55 -40.05 -10.60 10.83
C SER A 55 -39.58 -9.14 10.71
N GLY A 56 -39.01 -8.62 11.79
CA GLY A 56 -38.91 -7.21 12.09
C GLY A 56 -37.59 -6.53 11.77
N ASN A 57 -36.56 -7.15 11.17
CA ASN A 57 -35.45 -6.38 10.57
C ASN A 57 -34.43 -7.21 9.75
N PHE A 58 -34.88 -8.15 8.93
CA PHE A 58 -33.99 -9.05 8.16
C PHE A 58 -32.82 -8.35 7.44
N GLU A 59 -33.03 -7.16 6.88
CA GLU A 59 -31.96 -6.38 6.24
C GLU A 59 -30.92 -5.84 7.23
N ALA A 60 -31.36 -5.33 8.39
CA ALA A 60 -30.44 -4.83 9.41
C ALA A 60 -29.59 -5.97 9.98
N ASP A 61 -30.17 -7.15 10.15
CA ASP A 61 -29.48 -8.34 10.62
C ASP A 61 -28.40 -8.80 9.61
N ILE A 62 -28.70 -8.76 8.30
CA ILE A 62 -27.72 -9.07 7.25
C ILE A 62 -26.58 -8.04 7.24
N VAL A 63 -26.90 -6.74 7.32
CA VAL A 63 -25.90 -5.68 7.39
C VAL A 63 -24.98 -5.88 8.59
N GLU A 64 -25.55 -6.16 9.75
CA GLU A 64 -24.78 -6.41 10.96
C GLU A 64 -23.90 -7.67 10.84
N GLN A 65 -24.41 -8.73 10.21
CA GLN A 65 -23.63 -9.93 9.94
C GLN A 65 -22.42 -9.63 9.05
N PHE A 66 -22.59 -8.85 7.98
CA PHE A 66 -21.46 -8.43 7.13
C PHE A 66 -20.45 -7.57 7.89
N VAL A 67 -20.91 -6.65 8.74
CA VAL A 67 -20.01 -5.83 9.59
C VAL A 67 -19.23 -6.71 10.56
N ARG A 68 -19.86 -7.69 11.22
CA ARG A 68 -19.20 -8.64 12.13
C ARG A 68 -18.16 -9.48 11.40
N GLN A 69 -18.47 -9.98 10.20
CA GLN A 69 -17.53 -10.73 9.36
C GLN A 69 -16.35 -9.87 8.92
N GLY A 70 -16.60 -8.63 8.48
CA GLY A 70 -15.55 -7.68 8.11
C GLY A 70 -14.58 -7.39 9.27
N MET A 71 -15.10 -7.21 10.48
CA MET A 71 -14.25 -7.04 11.68
C MET A 71 -13.40 -8.29 11.97
N LYS A 72 -13.96 -9.50 11.78
CA LYS A 72 -13.21 -10.75 11.97
C LYS A 72 -12.06 -10.88 10.97
N CYS A 73 -12.31 -10.60 9.69
CA CYS A 73 -11.26 -10.57 8.66
C CYS A 73 -10.19 -9.52 8.98
N PHE A 74 -10.60 -8.32 9.43
CA PHE A 74 -9.68 -7.25 9.81
C PHE A 74 -8.75 -7.67 10.97
N GLN A 75 -9.29 -8.32 12.01
CA GLN A 75 -8.51 -8.86 13.13
C GLN A 75 -7.52 -9.94 12.70
N GLN A 76 -7.89 -10.74 11.69
CA GLN A 76 -7.03 -11.77 11.09
C GLN A 76 -5.98 -11.21 10.12
N LYS A 77 -5.90 -9.87 9.97
CA LYS A 77 -5.06 -9.16 8.99
C LYS A 77 -5.41 -9.48 7.53
N ASP A 78 -6.59 -10.04 7.27
CA ASP A 78 -7.15 -10.18 5.93
C ASP A 78 -7.87 -8.88 5.54
N THR A 79 -7.09 -7.90 5.08
CA THR A 79 -7.60 -6.57 4.70
C THR A 79 -8.54 -6.64 3.50
N ARG A 80 -8.30 -7.56 2.55
CA ARG A 80 -9.14 -7.71 1.35
C ARG A 80 -10.51 -8.26 1.71
N GLY A 81 -10.56 -9.33 2.50
CA GLY A 81 -11.83 -9.88 2.99
C GLY A 81 -12.62 -8.86 3.81
N ALA A 82 -11.93 -8.08 4.65
CA ALA A 82 -12.55 -7.01 5.42
C ALA A 82 -13.21 -5.95 4.53
N ILE A 83 -12.49 -5.45 3.52
CA ILE A 83 -13.01 -4.47 2.55
C ILE A 83 -14.25 -5.00 1.85
N ASP A 84 -14.23 -6.25 1.36
CA ASP A 84 -15.35 -6.84 0.64
C ASP A 84 -16.61 -6.94 1.52
N HIS A 85 -16.46 -7.37 2.78
CA HIS A 85 -17.58 -7.46 3.72
C HIS A 85 -18.14 -6.09 4.09
N PHE A 86 -17.30 -5.09 4.37
CA PHE A 86 -17.78 -3.74 4.65
C PHE A 86 -18.41 -3.07 3.43
N ALA A 87 -17.88 -3.30 2.23
CA ALA A 87 -18.48 -2.80 1.00
C ALA A 87 -19.89 -3.40 0.77
N ARG A 88 -20.08 -4.70 1.05
CA ARG A 88 -21.41 -5.34 1.01
C ARG A 88 -22.37 -4.77 2.05
N ALA A 89 -21.89 -4.48 3.25
CA ALA A 89 -22.70 -3.81 4.27
C ALA A 89 -23.17 -2.42 3.78
N LEU A 90 -22.29 -1.64 3.15
CA LEU A 90 -22.62 -0.32 2.61
C LEU A 90 -23.46 -0.34 1.33
N LEU A 91 -23.42 -1.42 0.56
CA LEU A 91 -24.34 -1.63 -0.57
C LEU A 91 -25.79 -1.78 -0.10
N LEU A 92 -25.99 -2.39 1.07
CA LEU A 92 -27.32 -2.59 1.67
C LEU A 92 -27.76 -1.35 2.47
N ASP A 93 -26.86 -0.79 3.26
CA ASP A 93 -27.10 0.42 4.04
C ASP A 93 -25.94 1.42 3.89
N PRO A 94 -26.05 2.38 2.95
CA PRO A 94 -25.03 3.40 2.73
C PRO A 94 -24.81 4.34 3.93
N ALA A 95 -25.75 4.39 4.87
CA ALA A 95 -25.69 5.21 6.08
C ALA A 95 -25.08 4.46 7.29
N ASN A 96 -24.67 3.20 7.12
CA ASN A 96 -24.09 2.43 8.21
C ASN A 96 -22.74 3.02 8.65
N LYS A 97 -22.76 3.73 9.77
CA LYS A 97 -21.59 4.42 10.33
C LYS A 97 -20.45 3.45 10.67
N THR A 98 -20.76 2.28 11.23
CA THR A 98 -19.76 1.30 11.64
C THR A 98 -18.97 0.76 10.43
N ALA A 99 -19.65 0.46 9.33
CA ALA A 99 -18.98 0.01 8.10
C ALA A 99 -18.10 1.11 7.49
N ARG A 100 -18.61 2.36 7.44
CA ARG A 100 -17.83 3.54 7.00
C ARG A 100 -16.57 3.76 7.84
N ASP A 101 -16.72 3.83 9.17
CA ASP A 101 -15.60 4.10 10.08
C ASP A 101 -14.51 3.02 9.97
N ASN A 102 -14.90 1.75 9.77
CA ASN A 102 -13.93 0.68 9.56
C ASN A 102 -13.25 0.74 8.19
N LEU A 103 -13.95 1.11 7.11
CA LEU A 103 -13.29 1.35 5.82
C LEU A 103 -12.32 2.52 5.87
N ALA A 104 -12.66 3.61 6.56
CA ALA A 104 -11.77 4.75 6.78
C ALA A 104 -10.52 4.37 7.59
N ARG A 105 -10.67 3.49 8.59
CA ARG A 105 -9.52 2.93 9.32
C ARG A 105 -8.63 2.06 8.43
N ILE A 106 -9.23 1.26 7.55
CA ILE A 106 -8.49 0.42 6.58
C ILE A 106 -7.74 1.31 5.58
N SER A 107 -8.37 2.36 5.04
CA SER A 107 -7.73 3.24 4.05
C SER A 107 -6.53 4.02 4.61
N ALA A 108 -6.47 4.25 5.93
CA ALA A 108 -5.35 4.85 6.61
C ALA A 108 -4.12 3.93 6.75
N GLN A 109 -4.23 2.63 6.49
CA GLN A 109 -3.11 1.69 6.57
C GLN A 109 -2.21 1.82 5.33
N THR A 110 -0.89 1.91 5.54
CA THR A 110 0.11 2.07 4.46
C THR A 110 0.35 0.80 3.64
N SER A 111 -0.13 -0.36 4.09
CA SER A 111 0.13 -1.67 3.47
C SER A 111 -0.81 -2.03 2.32
N LEU A 112 -1.75 -1.16 1.93
CA LEU A 112 -2.73 -1.45 0.88
C LEU A 112 -2.15 -1.25 -0.53
N PRO A 113 -2.48 -2.14 -1.49
CA PRO A 113 -2.20 -1.90 -2.90
C PRO A 113 -2.82 -0.59 -3.38
N ALA A 114 -2.07 0.20 -4.16
CA ALA A 114 -2.50 1.50 -4.66
C ALA A 114 -3.90 1.50 -5.34
N PRO A 115 -4.28 0.52 -6.18
CA PRO A 115 -5.60 0.48 -6.81
C PRO A 115 -6.76 0.38 -5.80
N GLN A 116 -6.58 -0.41 -4.74
CA GLN A 116 -7.59 -0.56 -3.68
C GLN A 116 -7.70 0.72 -2.86
N ARG A 117 -6.57 1.37 -2.58
CA ARG A 117 -6.54 2.65 -1.85
C ARG A 117 -7.28 3.74 -2.61
N ILE A 118 -7.08 3.85 -3.92
CA ILE A 118 -7.81 4.78 -4.80
C ILE A 118 -9.31 4.50 -4.76
N GLN A 119 -9.73 3.24 -4.87
CA GLN A 119 -11.15 2.87 -4.83
C GLN A 119 -11.80 3.18 -3.47
N LEU A 120 -11.07 3.04 -2.36
CA LEU A 120 -11.55 3.39 -1.03
C LEU A 120 -11.70 4.90 -0.85
N PHE A 121 -10.74 5.70 -1.32
CA PHE A 121 -10.87 7.16 -1.28
C PHE A 121 -12.04 7.65 -2.14
N LEU A 122 -12.19 7.12 -3.34
CA LEU A 122 -13.35 7.41 -4.19
C LEU A 122 -14.66 7.05 -3.49
N CYS A 123 -14.71 5.91 -2.79
CA CYS A 123 -15.90 5.50 -2.05
C CYS A 123 -16.26 6.50 -0.94
N ASP A 124 -15.27 6.91 -0.14
CA ASP A 124 -15.46 7.86 0.97
C ASP A 124 -15.91 9.24 0.48
N ASP A 125 -15.30 9.73 -0.59
CA ASP A 125 -15.68 10.99 -1.24
C ASP A 125 -17.13 10.95 -1.75
N LEU A 126 -17.51 9.86 -2.43
CA LEU A 126 -18.87 9.68 -2.96
C LEU A 126 -19.92 9.56 -1.84
N LEU A 127 -19.60 8.84 -0.77
CA LEU A 127 -20.46 8.69 0.40
C LEU A 127 -20.72 10.03 1.09
N THR A 128 -19.67 10.83 1.27
CA THR A 128 -19.75 12.18 1.85
C THR A 128 -20.52 13.14 0.94
N LEU A 129 -20.26 13.07 -0.38
CA LEU A 129 -20.95 13.89 -1.37
C LEU A 129 -22.46 13.57 -1.42
N ASN A 130 -22.83 12.29 -1.43
CA ASN A 130 -24.23 11.86 -1.45
C ASN A 130 -24.97 12.29 -0.18
N GLU A 131 -24.33 12.21 0.99
CA GLU A 131 -24.91 12.71 2.23
C GLU A 131 -25.17 14.22 2.18
N ASN A 132 -24.20 14.99 1.66
CA ASN A 132 -24.35 16.43 1.48
C ASN A 132 -25.45 16.79 0.46
N LEU A 133 -25.58 16.02 -0.62
CA LEU A 133 -26.64 16.18 -1.61
C LEU A 133 -28.02 15.89 -0.99
N LEU A 134 -28.15 14.85 -0.19
CA LEU A 134 -29.38 14.53 0.55
C LEU A 134 -29.79 15.67 1.48
N LYS A 135 -28.86 16.18 2.30
CA LYS A 135 -29.12 17.34 3.19
C LYS A 135 -29.59 18.57 2.40
N LYS A 136 -28.97 18.86 1.26
CA LYS A 136 -29.38 19.95 0.36
C LYS A 136 -30.78 19.70 -0.21
N LEU A 137 -31.06 18.48 -0.64
CA LEU A 137 -32.37 18.10 -1.19
C LEU A 137 -33.48 18.25 -0.15
N ASP A 138 -33.25 17.81 1.09
CA ASP A 138 -34.19 18.01 2.20
C ASP A 138 -34.46 19.50 2.45
N TYR A 139 -33.41 20.32 2.53
CA TYR A 139 -33.54 21.77 2.68
C TYR A 139 -34.40 22.41 1.57
N PHE A 140 -34.11 22.09 0.30
CA PHE A 140 -34.88 22.65 -0.81
C PHE A 140 -36.30 22.09 -0.86
N THR A 141 -36.52 20.85 -0.45
CA THR A 141 -37.87 20.27 -0.38
C THR A 141 -38.73 21.00 0.64
N VAL A 142 -38.20 21.23 1.85
CA VAL A 142 -38.90 22.01 2.88
C VAL A 142 -39.19 23.44 2.38
N LYS A 143 -38.21 24.08 1.72
CA LYS A 143 -38.39 25.42 1.16
C LYS A 143 -39.46 25.46 0.07
N ARG A 144 -39.47 24.48 -0.84
CA ARG A 144 -40.50 24.34 -1.88
C ARG A 144 -41.88 24.22 -1.26
N ASP A 145 -42.04 23.35 -0.26
CA ASP A 145 -43.33 23.08 0.36
C ASP A 145 -43.85 24.30 1.12
N ALA A 146 -42.97 25.06 1.78
CA ALA A 146 -43.32 26.33 2.41
C ALA A 146 -43.81 27.39 1.39
N LEU A 147 -43.14 27.51 0.24
CA LEU A 147 -43.54 28.42 -0.83
C LEU A 147 -44.86 28.00 -1.49
N ALA A 148 -45.04 26.70 -1.73
CA ALA A 148 -46.30 26.17 -2.25
C ALA A 148 -47.46 26.47 -1.29
N ALA A 149 -47.26 26.21 0.01
CA ALA A 149 -48.24 26.54 1.05
C ALA A 149 -48.58 28.05 1.09
N ALA A 150 -47.59 28.92 0.88
CA ALA A 150 -47.83 30.37 0.81
C ALA A 150 -48.70 30.76 -0.40
N LEU A 151 -48.48 30.16 -1.58
CA LEU A 151 -49.31 30.41 -2.76
C LEU A 151 -50.74 29.89 -2.58
N ILE A 152 -50.92 28.70 -1.98
CA ILE A 152 -52.26 28.17 -1.69
C ILE A 152 -53.04 29.13 -0.79
N ARG A 153 -52.38 29.72 0.22
CA ARG A 153 -52.99 30.75 1.08
C ARG A 153 -53.39 32.02 0.31
N GLN A 154 -52.76 32.29 -0.84
CA GLN A 154 -53.11 33.37 -1.76
C GLN A 154 -54.15 32.96 -2.81
N ASN A 155 -54.90 31.87 -2.56
CA ASN A 155 -55.90 31.29 -3.48
C ASN A 155 -55.34 30.78 -4.82
N TYR A 156 -54.05 30.43 -4.90
CA TYR A 156 -53.57 29.68 -6.07
C TYR A 156 -54.12 28.24 -6.06
N PRO A 157 -54.64 27.73 -7.19
CA PRO A 157 -55.16 26.37 -7.28
C PRO A 157 -54.03 25.34 -7.14
N GLN A 158 -54.15 24.48 -6.12
CA GLN A 158 -53.20 23.40 -5.83
C GLN A 158 -52.93 22.50 -7.05
N ALA A 159 -53.98 22.18 -7.82
CA ALA A 159 -53.87 21.34 -9.01
C ALA A 159 -52.91 21.93 -10.07
N SER A 160 -52.87 23.26 -10.21
CA SER A 160 -51.94 23.92 -11.15
C SER A 160 -50.49 23.85 -10.66
N ILE A 161 -50.28 23.96 -9.34
CA ILE A 161 -48.95 23.78 -8.72
C ILE A 161 -48.46 22.35 -8.96
N ASP A 162 -49.29 21.35 -8.66
CA ASP A 162 -48.94 19.94 -8.81
C ASP A 162 -48.67 19.56 -10.26
N GLN A 163 -49.48 20.04 -11.21
CA GLN A 163 -49.27 19.83 -12.65
C GLN A 163 -47.92 20.41 -13.10
N LYS A 164 -47.56 21.61 -12.64
CA LYS A 164 -46.27 22.24 -12.99
C LYS A 164 -45.10 21.53 -12.33
N PHE A 165 -45.23 21.09 -11.08
CA PHE A 165 -44.21 20.28 -10.43
C PHE A 165 -43.95 18.99 -11.18
N GLN A 166 -45.01 18.32 -11.67
CA GLN A 166 -44.89 17.11 -12.46
C GLN A 166 -44.26 17.37 -13.83
N ALA A 167 -44.63 18.46 -14.51
CA ALA A 167 -43.99 18.86 -15.78
C ALA A 167 -42.49 19.16 -15.62
N ILE A 168 -42.11 19.87 -14.54
CA ILE A 168 -40.71 20.14 -14.21
C ILE A 168 -39.99 18.84 -13.88
N ARG A 169 -40.59 17.95 -13.08
CA ARG A 169 -40.00 16.65 -12.74
C ARG A 169 -39.74 15.81 -13.98
N ASN A 170 -40.69 15.73 -14.90
CA ASN A 170 -40.58 14.93 -16.11
C ASN A 170 -39.46 15.42 -17.05
N ARG A 171 -39.05 16.70 -16.99
CA ARG A 171 -37.88 17.21 -17.74
C ARG A 171 -36.55 16.62 -17.26
N PHE A 172 -36.47 16.16 -16.02
CA PHE A 172 -35.22 15.67 -15.41
C PHE A 172 -35.21 14.14 -15.21
N ILE A 173 -36.32 13.45 -15.49
CA ILE A 173 -36.37 11.99 -15.48
C ILE A 173 -35.86 11.49 -16.85
N LEU A 174 -34.70 10.83 -16.87
CA LEU A 174 -34.28 9.99 -17.98
C LEU A 174 -35.03 8.64 -17.89
N PRO A 175 -35.28 7.95 -19.02
CA PRO A 175 -35.68 6.55 -19.01
C PRO A 175 -34.71 5.78 -18.12
N ALA A 176 -35.21 4.86 -17.28
CA ALA A 176 -34.35 3.95 -16.54
C ALA A 176 -33.53 3.17 -17.56
N ASP A 177 -32.26 3.54 -17.71
CA ASP A 177 -31.40 2.92 -18.69
C ASP A 177 -31.19 1.45 -18.26
N ASN A 178 -31.48 0.52 -19.16
CA ASN A 178 -31.52 -0.93 -18.92
C ASN A 178 -30.10 -1.53 -18.83
N GLN A 179 -29.18 -0.86 -18.15
CA GLN A 179 -27.80 -1.31 -17.99
C GLN A 179 -27.68 -2.22 -16.76
N ARG A 180 -28.19 -3.44 -16.90
CA ARG A 180 -28.02 -4.55 -15.93
C ARG A 180 -27.12 -5.68 -16.45
N LYS A 181 -26.35 -5.48 -17.52
CA LYS A 181 -25.60 -6.58 -18.17
C LYS A 181 -24.25 -6.95 -17.53
N ASP A 182 -23.69 -6.16 -16.62
CA ASP A 182 -22.29 -6.34 -16.20
C ASP A 182 -22.10 -6.86 -14.76
N ALA A 183 -23.13 -7.45 -14.15
CA ALA A 183 -23.10 -7.83 -12.73
C ALA A 183 -22.18 -9.04 -12.38
N GLY A 184 -21.61 -9.73 -13.38
CA GLY A 184 -20.91 -11.00 -13.17
C GLY A 184 -19.44 -10.92 -12.74
N THR A 185 -18.76 -9.79 -12.96
CA THR A 185 -17.28 -9.73 -12.88
C THR A 185 -16.71 -8.67 -11.94
N MET A 186 -17.54 -7.83 -11.33
CA MET A 186 -17.05 -6.70 -10.54
C MET A 186 -16.84 -7.07 -9.07
N SER A 187 -15.79 -6.49 -8.48
CA SER A 187 -15.59 -6.58 -7.03
C SER A 187 -16.74 -5.89 -6.27
N PRO A 188 -17.04 -6.31 -5.03
CA PRO A 188 -18.05 -5.64 -4.20
C PRO A 188 -17.79 -4.14 -4.02
N LEU A 189 -16.52 -3.73 -3.87
CA LEU A 189 -16.14 -2.33 -3.75
C LEU A 189 -16.38 -1.54 -5.04
N GLU A 190 -16.05 -2.12 -6.20
CA GLU A 190 -16.34 -1.49 -7.50
C GLU A 190 -17.86 -1.38 -7.74
N THR A 191 -18.61 -2.41 -7.34
CA THR A 191 -20.08 -2.41 -7.40
C THR A 191 -20.65 -1.30 -6.51
N LEU A 192 -20.09 -1.10 -5.32
CA LEU A 192 -20.45 -0.01 -4.42
C LEU A 192 -20.17 1.34 -5.05
N ASN A 193 -18.97 1.57 -5.59
CA ASN A 193 -18.62 2.83 -6.22
C ASN A 193 -19.54 3.15 -7.41
N LYS A 194 -19.85 2.16 -8.26
CA LYS A 194 -20.80 2.35 -9.37
C LYS A 194 -22.21 2.66 -8.87
N SER A 195 -22.65 2.02 -7.79
CA SER A 195 -23.94 2.33 -7.16
C SER A 195 -23.98 3.76 -6.63
N LEU A 196 -22.91 4.20 -5.94
CA LEU A 196 -22.82 5.53 -5.36
C LEU A 196 -22.76 6.64 -6.40
N VAL A 197 -22.09 6.44 -7.54
CA VAL A 197 -22.09 7.38 -8.67
C VAL A 197 -23.50 7.51 -9.24
N ARG A 198 -24.24 6.41 -9.42
CA ARG A 198 -25.63 6.47 -9.88
C ARG A 198 -26.53 7.23 -8.90
N ASP A 199 -26.32 7.00 -7.59
CA ASP A 199 -27.04 7.74 -6.55
C ASP A 199 -26.71 9.22 -6.59
N GLN A 200 -25.44 9.59 -6.80
CA GLN A 200 -25.01 10.98 -6.96
C GLN A 200 -25.71 11.65 -8.15
N GLU A 201 -25.71 11.00 -9.32
CA GLU A 201 -26.39 11.49 -10.52
C GLU A 201 -27.89 11.63 -10.32
N ARG A 202 -28.50 10.66 -9.65
CA ARG A 202 -29.93 10.70 -9.32
C ARG A 202 -30.24 11.86 -8.38
N LEU A 203 -29.50 12.01 -7.28
CA LEU A 203 -29.69 13.07 -6.30
C LEU A 203 -29.47 14.46 -6.92
N THR A 204 -28.47 14.59 -7.79
CA THR A 204 -28.20 15.84 -8.52
C THR A 204 -29.38 16.22 -9.41
N ARG A 205 -29.98 15.26 -10.12
CA ARG A 205 -31.19 15.48 -10.94
C ARG A 205 -32.41 15.85 -10.09
N GLU A 206 -32.63 15.15 -8.98
CA GLU A 206 -33.71 15.48 -8.06
C GLU A 206 -33.54 16.91 -7.49
N LEU A 207 -32.31 17.29 -7.13
CA LEU A 207 -31.98 18.65 -6.68
C LEU A 207 -32.28 19.71 -7.75
N GLN A 208 -31.89 19.47 -9.01
CA GLN A 208 -32.20 20.36 -10.13
C GLN A 208 -33.71 20.51 -10.35
N SER A 209 -34.45 19.39 -10.25
CA SER A 209 -35.91 19.40 -10.35
C SER A 209 -36.55 20.26 -9.26
N VAL A 210 -36.16 20.07 -7.99
CA VAL A 210 -36.70 20.86 -6.87
C VAL A 210 -36.31 22.34 -6.99
N ARG A 211 -35.09 22.66 -7.43
CA ARG A 211 -34.70 24.05 -7.71
C ARG A 211 -35.55 24.67 -8.81
N GLY A 212 -35.84 23.93 -9.88
CA GLY A 212 -36.76 24.37 -10.93
C GLY A 212 -38.16 24.64 -10.40
N GLN A 213 -38.67 23.79 -9.51
CA GLN A 213 -39.96 23.98 -8.83
C GLN A 213 -39.97 25.27 -8.00
N ILE A 214 -38.92 25.51 -7.19
CA ILE A 214 -38.78 26.73 -6.38
C ILE A 214 -38.73 27.99 -7.26
N SER A 215 -37.94 27.97 -8.33
CA SER A 215 -37.84 29.11 -9.26
C SER A 215 -39.23 29.45 -9.85
N TRP A 216 -39.96 28.43 -10.30
CA TRP A 216 -41.32 28.62 -10.80
C TRP A 216 -42.27 29.22 -9.73
N LEU A 217 -42.21 28.73 -8.48
CA LEU A 217 -43.03 29.27 -7.37
C LEU A 217 -42.72 30.76 -7.10
N GLN A 218 -41.45 31.16 -7.20
CA GLN A 218 -41.04 32.56 -6.99
C GLN A 218 -41.51 33.50 -8.11
N GLU A 219 -41.67 32.98 -9.32
CA GLU A 219 -42.15 33.74 -10.47
C GLU A 219 -43.68 33.72 -10.64
N ALA A 220 -44.37 32.71 -10.10
CA ALA A 220 -45.81 32.53 -10.25
C ALA A 220 -46.65 33.78 -9.90
N PRO A 221 -46.38 34.52 -8.80
CA PRO A 221 -47.11 35.76 -8.46
C PRO A 221 -46.95 36.86 -9.50
N LYS A 222 -45.80 36.92 -10.18
CA LYS A 222 -45.48 37.96 -11.18
C LYS A 222 -46.17 37.69 -12.52
N ARG A 223 -46.62 36.46 -12.76
CA ARG A 223 -47.22 36.00 -14.02
C ARG A 223 -48.76 36.04 -14.00
N GLN A 224 -49.37 36.46 -12.91
CA GLN A 224 -50.82 36.58 -12.82
C GLN A 224 -51.27 37.85 -13.57
N PRO A 225 -52.04 37.75 -14.67
CA PRO A 225 -52.63 38.94 -15.29
C PRO A 225 -53.64 39.54 -14.31
N GLN A 226 -53.48 40.82 -13.99
CA GLN A 226 -54.45 41.62 -13.25
C GLN A 226 -55.80 41.53 -13.98
N THR A 227 -56.69 40.69 -13.50
CA THR A 227 -58.05 40.55 -14.03
C THR A 227 -59.00 40.90 -12.91
N ALA A 228 -59.36 42.19 -12.82
CA ALA A 228 -60.72 42.68 -12.59
C ALA A 228 -60.73 44.16 -12.20
N SER A 229 -61.39 44.99 -13.01
CA SER A 229 -62.53 45.75 -12.50
C SER A 229 -63.54 46.02 -13.62
N HIS A 230 -64.61 45.24 -13.57
CA HIS A 230 -65.92 45.52 -14.17
C HIS A 230 -66.40 46.94 -13.84
N VAL A 231 -66.93 47.68 -14.83
CA VAL A 231 -67.95 48.71 -14.58
C VAL A 231 -69.21 48.33 -15.36
N LYS A 232 -70.30 48.18 -14.61
CA LYS A 232 -71.67 47.92 -15.10
C LYS A 232 -72.34 49.23 -15.53
N THR A 233 -73.33 49.06 -16.40
CA THR A 233 -74.21 49.97 -17.14
C THR A 233 -75.11 50.92 -16.33
N SER A 234 -75.51 52.03 -16.99
CA SER A 234 -76.88 52.63 -17.09
C SER A 234 -77.09 54.05 -16.54
N GLY A 235 -77.74 54.93 -17.34
CA GLY A 235 -78.44 56.13 -16.85
C GLY A 235 -78.60 57.26 -17.88
N SER A 236 -79.82 57.46 -18.39
CA SER A 236 -80.25 58.52 -19.31
C SER A 236 -80.39 59.91 -18.64
N GLY A 237 -79.88 60.98 -19.26
CA GLY A 237 -80.21 62.36 -18.87
C GLY A 237 -79.58 63.45 -19.76
N GLU A 238 -80.44 64.17 -20.50
CA GLU A 238 -80.29 65.46 -21.25
C GLU A 238 -78.99 65.84 -22.03
N PRO A 239 -79.08 66.29 -23.31
CA PRO A 239 -77.92 66.36 -24.22
C PRO A 239 -76.85 67.43 -23.93
N TRP A 240 -77.18 68.55 -23.27
CA TRP A 240 -76.23 69.66 -23.12
C TRP A 240 -75.33 69.56 -21.88
N GLN A 241 -75.79 68.90 -20.81
CA GLN A 241 -74.96 68.55 -19.65
C GLN A 241 -74.02 67.38 -19.98
N GLN A 242 -74.47 66.42 -20.79
CA GLN A 242 -73.62 65.33 -21.29
C GLN A 242 -72.39 65.83 -22.05
N ILE A 243 -72.50 66.90 -22.86
CA ILE A 243 -71.35 67.43 -23.60
C ILE A 243 -70.33 68.09 -22.65
N ALA A 244 -70.79 68.74 -21.58
CA ALA A 244 -69.91 69.32 -20.56
C ALA A 244 -69.21 68.22 -19.74
N ASP A 245 -69.96 67.22 -19.28
CA ASP A 245 -69.44 66.07 -18.54
C ASP A 245 -68.48 65.23 -19.39
N VAL A 246 -68.76 65.07 -20.68
CA VAL A 246 -67.85 64.41 -21.63
C VAL A 246 -66.59 65.23 -21.84
N ARG A 247 -66.66 66.56 -21.88
CA ARG A 247 -65.49 67.42 -22.03
C ARG A 247 -64.62 67.41 -20.77
N GLU A 248 -65.25 67.41 -19.60
CA GLU A 248 -64.56 67.28 -18.31
C GLU A 248 -63.92 65.89 -18.18
N GLY A 249 -64.65 64.83 -18.55
CA GLY A 249 -64.13 63.47 -18.64
C GLY A 249 -62.99 63.32 -19.65
N LEU A 250 -63.03 64.02 -20.78
CA LEU A 250 -61.96 64.05 -21.79
C LEU A 250 -60.71 64.78 -21.26
N ASN A 251 -60.90 65.88 -20.53
CA ASN A 251 -59.80 66.61 -19.90
C ASN A 251 -59.16 65.79 -18.77
N GLU A 252 -59.96 65.07 -18.00
CA GLU A 252 -59.49 64.17 -16.96
C GLU A 252 -58.75 62.96 -17.57
N LEU A 253 -59.29 62.37 -18.64
CA LEU A 253 -58.61 61.33 -19.38
C LEU A 253 -57.28 61.81 -19.98
N ARG A 254 -57.23 63.05 -20.48
CA ARG A 254 -55.98 63.66 -20.96
C ARG A 254 -54.97 63.85 -19.83
N ARG A 255 -55.40 64.24 -18.63
CA ARG A 255 -54.52 64.29 -17.45
C ARG A 255 -54.00 62.91 -17.07
N GLN A 256 -54.86 61.90 -17.06
CA GLN A 256 -54.47 60.52 -16.78
C GLN A 256 -53.49 59.98 -17.82
N VAL A 257 -53.70 60.26 -19.11
CA VAL A 257 -52.76 59.88 -20.18
C VAL A 257 -51.41 60.56 -20.00
N ASN A 258 -51.37 61.85 -19.65
CA ASN A 258 -50.12 62.55 -19.37
C ASN A 258 -49.40 61.96 -18.14
N ALA A 259 -50.13 61.67 -17.06
CA ALA A 259 -49.57 61.05 -15.86
C ALA A 259 -49.03 59.63 -16.14
N LEU A 260 -49.76 58.84 -16.94
CA LEU A 260 -49.29 57.53 -17.39
C LEU A 260 -48.06 57.65 -18.30
N GLN A 261 -47.98 58.66 -19.15
CA GLN A 261 -46.83 58.90 -20.01
C GLN A 261 -45.58 59.25 -19.18
N GLU A 262 -45.73 60.08 -18.14
CA GLU A 262 -44.63 60.37 -17.19
C GLU A 262 -44.20 59.12 -16.41
N ASP A 263 -45.15 58.30 -15.93
CA ASP A 263 -44.84 57.03 -15.26
C ASP A 263 -44.13 56.03 -16.18
N VAL A 264 -44.54 55.95 -17.45
CA VAL A 264 -43.87 55.13 -18.47
C VAL A 264 -42.44 55.63 -18.70
N GLN A 265 -42.22 56.94 -18.87
CA GLN A 265 -40.88 57.50 -19.04
C GLN A 265 -39.97 57.25 -17.82
N HIS A 266 -40.52 57.37 -16.61
CA HIS A 266 -39.80 57.06 -15.38
C HIS A 266 -39.44 55.56 -15.31
N LYS A 267 -40.38 54.67 -15.66
CA LYS A 267 -40.13 53.22 -15.73
C LYS A 267 -39.10 52.87 -16.80
N ASP A 268 -39.15 53.49 -17.98
CA ASP A 268 -38.16 53.29 -19.04
C ASP A 268 -36.76 53.71 -18.58
N SER A 269 -36.65 54.83 -17.88
CA SER A 269 -35.38 55.29 -17.29
C SER A 269 -34.85 54.29 -16.24
N ARG A 270 -35.75 53.75 -15.41
CA ARG A 270 -35.40 52.71 -14.42
C ARG A 270 -35.00 51.40 -15.08
N ILE A 271 -35.68 50.99 -16.15
CA ILE A 271 -35.34 49.80 -16.94
C ILE A 271 -33.95 49.98 -17.57
N ALA A 272 -33.63 51.14 -18.12
CA ALA A 272 -32.31 51.43 -18.67
C ALA A 272 -31.21 51.35 -17.60
N ALA A 273 -31.45 51.91 -16.40
CA ALA A 273 -30.52 51.83 -15.28
C ALA A 273 -30.29 50.39 -14.80
N LEU A 274 -31.36 49.61 -14.64
CA LEU A 274 -31.27 48.19 -14.28
C LEU A 274 -30.57 47.37 -15.36
N THR A 275 -30.82 47.67 -16.64
CA THR A 275 -30.16 47.01 -17.77
C THR A 275 -28.66 47.25 -17.72
N LYS A 276 -28.21 48.49 -17.46
CA LYS A 276 -26.79 48.81 -17.29
C LYS A 276 -26.16 48.03 -16.13
N GLN A 277 -26.84 47.96 -14.98
CA GLN A 277 -26.37 47.18 -13.83
C GLN A 277 -26.25 45.69 -14.15
N VAL A 278 -27.23 45.12 -14.85
CA VAL A 278 -27.20 43.70 -15.26
C VAL A 278 -26.06 43.41 -16.23
N VAL A 279 -25.79 44.32 -17.17
CA VAL A 279 -24.64 44.19 -18.09
C VAL A 279 -23.32 44.26 -17.32
N GLU A 280 -23.17 45.21 -16.39
CA GLU A 280 -21.96 45.32 -15.56
C GLU A 280 -21.74 44.08 -14.69
N PHE A 281 -22.80 43.55 -14.06
CA PHE A 281 -22.69 42.32 -13.29
C PHE A 281 -22.39 41.11 -14.17
N SER A 282 -22.95 41.03 -15.38
CA SER A 282 -22.62 39.98 -16.34
C SER A 282 -21.14 40.00 -16.72
N LEU A 283 -20.58 41.19 -16.99
CA LEU A 283 -19.16 41.35 -17.30
C LEU A 283 -18.27 40.92 -16.12
N LYS A 284 -18.58 41.40 -14.90
CA LYS A 284 -17.87 41.00 -13.68
C LYS A 284 -17.94 39.49 -13.43
N LEU A 285 -19.09 38.87 -13.71
CA LEU A 285 -19.26 37.43 -13.58
C LEU A 285 -18.38 36.67 -14.58
N THR A 286 -18.34 37.10 -15.84
CA THR A 286 -17.47 36.47 -16.86
C THR A 286 -15.98 36.62 -16.53
N GLU A 287 -15.56 37.76 -15.99
CA GLU A 287 -14.18 37.96 -15.53
C GLU A 287 -13.83 37.00 -14.38
N GLN A 288 -14.73 36.85 -13.40
CA GLN A 288 -14.54 35.90 -12.32
C GLN A 288 -14.53 34.45 -12.81
N GLU A 289 -15.37 34.09 -13.77
CA GLU A 289 -15.37 32.77 -14.40
C GLU A 289 -14.03 32.47 -15.09
N MET A 290 -13.46 33.45 -15.82
CA MET A 290 -12.13 33.29 -16.41
C MET A 290 -11.05 33.08 -15.35
N ILE A 291 -11.02 33.91 -14.30
CA ILE A 291 -10.04 33.77 -13.20
C ILE A 291 -10.16 32.39 -12.51
N VAL A 292 -11.40 31.92 -12.29
CA VAL A 292 -11.64 30.60 -11.72
C VAL A 292 -11.14 29.50 -12.66
N SER A 293 -11.39 29.62 -13.96
CA SER A 293 -10.90 28.64 -14.94
C SER A 293 -9.38 28.55 -14.99
N GLU A 294 -8.67 29.69 -14.92
CA GLU A 294 -7.20 29.73 -14.85
C GLU A 294 -6.67 29.11 -13.55
N LYS A 295 -7.35 29.35 -12.42
CA LYS A 295 -6.98 28.70 -11.15
C LYS A 295 -7.22 27.20 -11.18
N VAL A 296 -8.28 26.73 -11.86
CA VAL A 296 -8.56 25.30 -12.03
C VAL A 296 -7.47 24.64 -12.89
N THR A 297 -7.02 25.26 -13.97
CA THR A 297 -5.93 24.70 -14.78
C THR A 297 -4.60 24.69 -14.02
N ALA A 298 -4.30 25.75 -13.25
CA ALA A 298 -3.12 25.79 -12.38
C ALA A 298 -3.17 24.74 -11.25
N LEU A 299 -4.35 24.47 -10.68
CA LEU A 299 -4.52 23.39 -9.70
C LEU A 299 -4.35 22.01 -10.33
N SER A 300 -4.82 21.82 -11.56
CA SER A 300 -4.61 20.56 -12.29
C SER A 300 -3.12 20.32 -12.55
N SER A 301 -2.38 21.32 -13.01
CA SER A 301 -0.93 21.16 -13.24
C SER A 301 -0.14 20.94 -11.96
N LEU A 302 -0.54 21.57 -10.85
CA LEU A 302 0.04 21.32 -9.53
C LEU A 302 -0.27 19.90 -9.04
N HIS A 303 -1.48 19.40 -9.30
CA HIS A 303 -1.87 18.03 -8.97
C HIS A 303 -1.03 17.00 -9.75
N ASP A 304 -0.80 17.24 -11.05
CA ASP A 304 0.04 16.38 -11.88
C ASP A 304 1.49 16.37 -11.38
N ALA A 305 2.04 17.54 -11.01
CA ALA A 305 3.38 17.64 -10.43
C ALA A 305 3.48 16.92 -9.07
N TYR A 306 2.44 16.99 -8.25
CA TYR A 306 2.37 16.26 -6.98
C TYR A 306 2.32 14.74 -7.21
N ALA A 307 1.56 14.27 -8.20
CA ALA A 307 1.49 12.85 -8.55
C ALA A 307 2.84 12.31 -9.06
N ASP A 308 3.59 13.09 -9.85
CA ASP A 308 4.97 12.74 -10.26
C ASP A 308 5.90 12.66 -9.04
N LEU A 309 5.83 13.65 -8.15
CA LEU A 309 6.66 13.69 -6.94
C LEU A 309 6.37 12.50 -6.02
N GLN A 310 5.10 12.14 -5.84
CA GLN A 310 4.70 10.96 -5.09
C GLN A 310 5.25 9.67 -5.73
N SER A 311 5.16 9.56 -7.06
CA SER A 311 5.70 8.40 -7.81
C SER A 311 7.22 8.27 -7.63
N ARG A 312 7.95 9.39 -7.67
CA ARG A 312 9.41 9.42 -7.40
C ARG A 312 9.74 9.04 -5.96
N GLN A 313 8.92 9.45 -5.00
CA GLN A 313 9.09 9.07 -3.60
C GLN A 313 8.92 7.55 -3.40
N GLU A 314 7.89 6.96 -3.99
CA GLU A 314 7.64 5.51 -3.93
C GLU A 314 8.78 4.72 -4.59
N LEU A 315 9.30 5.19 -5.73
CA LEU A 315 10.49 4.61 -6.37
C LEU A 315 11.73 4.74 -5.47
N GLY A 316 11.93 5.91 -4.85
CA GLY A 316 13.03 6.15 -3.93
C GLY A 316 13.00 5.20 -2.72
N GLN A 317 11.82 4.92 -2.17
CA GLN A 317 11.66 3.94 -1.09
C GLN A 317 12.05 2.52 -1.53
N LYS A 318 11.60 2.08 -2.72
CA LYS A 318 11.99 0.77 -3.26
C LYS A 318 13.49 0.64 -3.48
N ILE A 319 14.14 1.68 -4.01
CA ILE A 319 15.59 1.69 -4.19
C ILE A 319 16.31 1.61 -2.84
N LEU A 320 15.83 2.31 -1.81
CA LEU A 320 16.40 2.23 -0.46
C LEU A 320 16.26 0.83 0.13
N GLU A 321 15.10 0.19 -0.04
CA GLU A 321 14.87 -1.19 0.40
C GLU A 321 15.81 -2.17 -0.31
N GLU A 322 15.96 -2.07 -1.63
CA GLU A 322 16.88 -2.89 -2.42
C GLU A 322 18.35 -2.67 -2.00
N LYS A 323 18.75 -1.42 -1.75
CA LYS A 323 20.11 -1.11 -1.30
C LYS A 323 20.36 -1.63 0.11
N ASN A 324 19.37 -1.59 0.99
CA ASN A 324 19.48 -2.16 2.34
C ASN A 324 19.65 -3.68 2.31
N THR A 325 18.92 -4.40 1.45
CA THR A 325 19.11 -5.85 1.30
C THR A 325 20.48 -6.20 0.72
N GLN A 326 20.97 -5.41 -0.25
CA GLN A 326 22.34 -5.54 -0.77
C GLN A 326 23.38 -5.33 0.34
N ILE A 327 23.24 -4.28 1.15
CA ILE A 327 24.14 -4.01 2.28
C ILE A 327 24.14 -5.17 3.29
N GLN A 328 22.96 -5.72 3.62
CA GLN A 328 22.86 -6.88 4.53
C GLN A 328 23.59 -8.10 3.95
N SER A 329 23.39 -8.42 2.67
CA SER A 329 24.07 -9.54 2.02
C SER A 329 25.60 -9.37 2.01
N LEU A 330 26.09 -8.14 1.81
CA LEU A 330 27.52 -7.83 1.86
C LEU A 330 28.08 -7.94 3.29
N GLN A 331 27.32 -7.52 4.30
CA GLN A 331 27.70 -7.67 5.70
C GLN A 331 27.79 -9.14 6.11
N GLU A 332 26.84 -9.96 5.68
CA GLU A 332 26.86 -11.41 5.89
C GLU A 332 28.06 -12.07 5.19
N GLY A 333 28.33 -11.68 3.93
CA GLY A 333 29.49 -12.17 3.19
C GLY A 333 30.83 -11.77 3.84
N LEU A 334 30.92 -10.55 4.36
CA LEU A 334 32.11 -10.07 5.07
C LEU A 334 32.31 -10.81 6.39
N ALA A 335 31.24 -11.07 7.15
CA ALA A 335 31.28 -11.86 8.38
C ALA A 335 31.73 -13.31 8.09
N ALA A 336 31.24 -13.91 6.99
CA ALA A 336 31.66 -15.25 6.57
C ALA A 336 33.16 -15.31 6.23
N LEU A 337 33.66 -14.34 5.46
CA LEU A 337 35.09 -14.23 5.15
C LEU A 337 35.95 -14.00 6.40
N GLN A 338 35.47 -13.21 7.36
CA GLN A 338 36.16 -13.03 8.64
C GLN A 338 36.23 -14.32 9.46
N ALA A 339 35.16 -15.12 9.46
CA ALA A 339 35.15 -16.41 10.12
C ALA A 339 36.13 -17.39 9.45
N ASP A 340 36.13 -17.45 8.13
CA ASP A 340 37.01 -18.31 7.34
C ASP A 340 38.50 -17.95 7.53
N THR A 341 38.83 -16.66 7.43
CA THR A 341 40.20 -16.17 7.69
C THR A 341 40.64 -16.45 9.13
N ALA A 342 39.74 -16.39 10.12
CA ALA A 342 40.06 -16.77 11.49
C ALA A 342 40.34 -18.28 11.63
N VAL A 343 39.63 -19.14 10.89
CA VAL A 343 39.90 -20.59 10.84
C VAL A 343 41.26 -20.85 10.21
N HIS A 344 41.52 -20.31 9.03
CA HIS A 344 42.81 -20.47 8.35
C HIS A 344 43.99 -19.93 9.17
N THR A 345 43.82 -18.83 9.88
CA THR A 345 44.85 -18.30 10.79
C THR A 345 45.17 -19.29 11.91
N ARG A 346 44.16 -19.96 12.49
CA ARG A 346 44.38 -21.00 13.50
C ARG A 346 45.10 -22.23 12.92
N GLU A 347 44.71 -22.65 11.72
CA GLU A 347 45.37 -23.76 11.02
C GLU A 347 46.85 -23.47 10.75
N ILE A 348 47.16 -22.28 10.20
CA ILE A 348 48.53 -21.84 9.95
C ILE A 348 49.34 -21.81 11.25
N ASN A 349 48.78 -21.23 12.33
CA ASN A 349 49.47 -21.19 13.62
C ASN A 349 49.72 -22.59 14.19
N SER A 350 48.78 -23.53 14.01
CA SER A 350 48.97 -24.92 14.42
C SER A 350 50.09 -25.62 13.62
N LEU A 351 50.19 -25.36 12.31
CA LEU A 351 51.25 -25.90 11.45
C LEU A 351 52.61 -25.30 11.79
N ILE A 352 52.67 -24.00 12.10
CA ILE A 352 53.91 -23.35 12.56
C ILE A 352 54.37 -24.00 13.86
N ALA A 353 53.49 -24.12 14.86
CA ALA A 353 53.83 -24.77 16.13
C ALA A 353 54.32 -26.22 15.96
N ALA A 354 53.69 -26.99 15.06
CA ALA A 354 54.13 -28.35 14.75
C ALA A 354 55.52 -28.39 14.08
N LYS A 355 55.81 -27.45 13.18
CA LYS A 355 57.13 -27.33 12.53
C LYS A 355 58.21 -26.88 13.51
N ASP A 356 57.91 -25.95 14.41
CA ASP A 356 58.84 -25.51 15.45
C ASP A 356 59.20 -26.68 16.38
N GLN A 357 58.20 -27.47 16.80
CA GLN A 357 58.45 -28.68 17.60
C GLN A 357 59.32 -29.70 16.85
N ALA A 358 59.12 -29.87 15.54
CA ALA A 358 59.95 -30.75 14.73
C ALA A 358 61.39 -30.22 14.61
N LEU A 359 61.57 -28.90 14.42
CA LEU A 359 62.89 -28.27 14.39
C LEU A 359 63.64 -28.47 15.72
N ASP A 360 62.97 -28.30 16.86
CA ASP A 360 63.55 -28.58 18.19
C ASP A 360 64.02 -30.04 18.32
N GLN A 361 63.25 -30.98 17.78
CA GLN A 361 63.64 -32.41 17.77
C GLN A 361 64.87 -32.63 16.88
N TRP A 362 64.90 -32.03 15.70
CA TRP A 362 66.05 -32.10 14.80
C TRP A 362 67.30 -31.49 15.42
N GLU A 363 67.19 -30.35 16.13
CA GLU A 363 68.31 -29.71 16.82
C GLU A 363 68.87 -30.60 17.94
N LYS A 364 68.00 -31.24 18.73
CA LYS A 364 68.41 -32.24 19.74
C LYS A 364 69.14 -33.43 19.12
N ILE A 365 68.63 -33.97 18.02
CA ILE A 365 69.27 -35.07 17.29
C ILE A 365 70.65 -34.64 16.77
N LEU A 366 70.74 -33.45 16.19
CA LEU A 366 71.97 -32.91 15.62
C LEU A 366 73.03 -32.68 16.72
N SER A 367 72.62 -32.19 17.89
CA SER A 367 73.48 -32.06 19.07
C SER A 367 74.06 -33.42 19.52
N ILE A 368 73.24 -34.49 19.54
CA ILE A 368 73.71 -35.84 19.85
C ILE A 368 74.74 -36.32 18.82
N TYR A 369 74.51 -36.10 17.52
CA TYR A 369 75.46 -36.48 16.48
C TYR A 369 76.77 -35.69 16.56
N GLN A 370 76.71 -34.38 16.83
CA GLN A 370 77.90 -33.55 17.05
C GLN A 370 78.72 -34.05 18.24
N GLY A 371 78.05 -34.39 19.36
CA GLY A 371 78.71 -35.01 20.52
C GLY A 371 79.43 -36.30 20.15
N LYS A 372 78.73 -37.24 19.48
CA LYS A 372 79.33 -38.50 19.02
C LYS A 372 80.52 -38.29 18.07
N LEU A 373 80.45 -37.30 17.19
CA LEU A 373 81.54 -36.98 16.26
C LEU A 373 82.77 -36.47 17.02
N LYS A 374 82.55 -35.64 18.04
CA LYS A 374 83.61 -35.13 18.92
C LYS A 374 84.28 -36.28 19.68
N ASP A 375 83.49 -37.14 20.33
CA ASP A 375 83.99 -38.31 21.07
C ASP A 375 84.79 -39.26 20.17
N ALA A 376 84.30 -39.48 18.94
CA ALA A 376 85.00 -40.30 17.94
C ALA A 376 86.33 -39.66 17.51
N THR A 377 86.37 -38.33 17.37
CA THR A 377 87.59 -37.59 17.01
C THR A 377 88.63 -37.69 18.13
N GLU A 378 88.22 -37.46 19.38
CA GLU A 378 89.08 -37.63 20.57
C GLU A 378 89.62 -39.07 20.66
N THR A 379 88.75 -40.07 20.40
CA THR A 379 89.16 -41.49 20.38
C THR A 379 90.19 -41.79 19.28
N ILE A 380 90.04 -41.19 18.09
CA ILE A 380 91.00 -41.34 16.99
C ILE A 380 92.33 -40.68 17.34
N GLU A 381 92.32 -39.50 17.98
CA GLU A 381 93.55 -38.83 18.44
C GLU A 381 94.32 -39.68 19.46
N VAL A 382 93.63 -40.23 20.46
CA VAL A 382 94.23 -41.16 21.43
C VAL A 382 94.83 -42.38 20.72
N ARG A 383 94.08 -43.03 19.83
CA ARG A 383 94.58 -44.18 19.07
C ARG A 383 95.75 -43.82 18.16
N ASN A 384 95.77 -42.64 17.57
CA ASN A 384 96.90 -42.17 16.77
C ASN A 384 98.15 -41.97 17.64
N ALA A 385 97.99 -41.41 18.84
CA ALA A 385 99.07 -41.28 19.82
C ALA A 385 99.63 -42.66 20.21
N ASP A 386 98.76 -43.63 20.49
CA ASP A 386 99.14 -45.02 20.77
C ASP A 386 99.89 -45.66 19.58
N VAL A 387 99.42 -45.45 18.34
CA VAL A 387 100.08 -45.94 17.13
C VAL A 387 101.45 -45.31 16.95
N THR A 388 101.62 -44.01 17.21
CA THR A 388 102.94 -43.37 17.17
C THR A 388 103.88 -43.93 18.23
N ALA A 389 103.40 -44.14 19.46
CA ALA A 389 104.20 -44.76 20.53
C ALA A 389 104.61 -46.20 20.16
N LEU A 390 103.69 -46.99 19.60
CA LEU A 390 104.00 -48.34 19.12
C LEU A 390 105.02 -48.33 17.96
N LYS A 391 104.92 -47.35 17.04
CA LYS A 391 105.92 -47.18 15.97
C LYS A 391 107.30 -46.86 16.53
N GLU A 392 107.41 -46.00 17.53
CA GLU A 392 108.67 -45.68 18.22
C GLU A 392 109.25 -46.89 18.95
N GLN A 393 108.42 -47.62 19.70
CA GLN A 393 108.82 -48.87 20.36
C GLN A 393 109.33 -49.90 19.34
N LEU A 394 108.65 -50.06 18.20
CA LEU A 394 109.05 -50.97 17.16
C LEU A 394 110.36 -50.54 16.47
N ALA A 395 110.58 -49.24 16.28
CA ALA A 395 111.86 -48.70 15.81
C ALA A 395 113.00 -48.99 16.80
N MET A 396 112.77 -48.82 18.11
CA MET A 396 113.75 -49.16 19.15
C MET A 396 114.09 -50.66 19.16
N VAL A 397 113.07 -51.53 19.03
CA VAL A 397 113.28 -52.99 18.94
C VAL A 397 114.07 -53.36 17.69
N ARG A 398 113.75 -52.77 16.52
CA ARG A 398 114.50 -52.98 15.28
C ARG A 398 115.96 -52.54 15.41
N ALA A 399 116.22 -51.38 16.03
CA ALA A 399 117.59 -50.92 16.29
C ALA A 399 118.37 -51.89 17.19
N LYS A 400 117.76 -52.35 18.30
CA LYS A 400 118.35 -53.37 19.18
C LYS A 400 118.59 -54.70 18.48
N LEU A 401 117.70 -55.11 17.57
CA LEU A 401 117.84 -56.34 16.81
C LEU A 401 119.02 -56.22 15.82
N PHE A 402 119.15 -55.09 15.13
CA PHE A 402 120.29 -54.78 14.26
C PHE A 402 121.62 -54.74 15.03
N GLU A 403 121.64 -54.15 16.24
CA GLU A 403 122.80 -54.21 17.15
C GLU A 403 123.14 -55.66 17.54
N LYS A 404 122.13 -56.49 17.82
CA LYS A 404 122.36 -57.90 18.10
C LYS A 404 122.84 -58.67 16.88
N GLU A 405 122.30 -58.43 15.69
CA GLU A 405 122.75 -59.05 14.43
C GLU A 405 124.20 -58.69 14.14
N THR A 406 124.57 -57.41 14.26
CA THR A 406 125.96 -56.96 14.08
C THR A 406 126.90 -57.53 15.14
N ALA A 407 126.46 -57.64 16.40
CA ALA A 407 127.23 -58.33 17.44
C ALA A 407 127.39 -59.84 17.12
N LEU A 408 126.34 -60.48 16.63
CA LEU A 408 126.34 -61.89 16.25
C LEU A 408 127.26 -62.12 15.04
N GLU A 409 127.23 -61.23 14.04
CA GLU A 409 128.14 -61.28 12.90
C GLU A 409 129.60 -61.10 13.33
N LYS A 410 129.90 -60.16 14.25
CA LYS A 410 131.22 -60.08 14.88
C LYS A 410 131.61 -61.35 15.63
N THR A 411 130.67 -62.02 16.31
CA THR A 411 130.98 -63.31 16.95
C THR A 411 131.18 -64.43 15.95
N LYS A 412 130.48 -64.43 14.81
CA LYS A 412 130.72 -65.35 13.69
C LYS A 412 132.07 -65.08 13.03
N GLU A 413 132.45 -63.82 12.80
CA GLU A 413 133.78 -63.47 12.30
C GLU A 413 134.87 -63.92 13.27
N LYS A 414 134.67 -63.74 14.58
CA LYS A 414 135.57 -64.27 15.61
C LYS A 414 135.63 -65.80 15.60
N LEU A 415 134.49 -66.48 15.45
CA LEU A 415 134.41 -67.93 15.31
C LEU A 415 135.09 -68.43 14.04
N ALA A 416 134.88 -67.77 12.89
CA ALA A 416 135.55 -68.08 11.64
C ALA A 416 137.05 -67.80 11.69
N GLY A 417 137.46 -66.76 12.43
CA GLY A 417 138.87 -66.50 12.76
C GLY A 417 139.48 -67.59 13.64
N LEU A 418 138.75 -68.03 14.67
CA LEU A 418 139.12 -69.18 15.51
C LEU A 418 139.13 -70.49 14.71
N GLU A 419 138.22 -70.67 13.76
CA GLU A 419 138.12 -71.85 12.90
C GLU A 419 139.27 -71.87 11.87
N LYS A 420 139.69 -70.70 11.35
CA LYS A 420 140.95 -70.56 10.61
C LYS A 420 142.17 -70.85 11.47
N GLN A 421 142.19 -70.41 12.74
CA GLN A 421 143.25 -70.78 13.68
C GLN A 421 143.24 -72.29 13.95
N PHE A 422 142.07 -72.91 14.11
CA PHE A 422 141.93 -74.35 14.29
C PHE A 422 142.36 -75.12 13.05
N GLN A 423 142.01 -74.68 11.84
CA GLN A 423 142.49 -75.27 10.59
C GLN A 423 144.01 -75.09 10.41
N SER A 424 144.60 -73.99 10.90
CA SER A 424 146.06 -73.81 10.94
C SER A 424 146.76 -74.67 11.99
N VAL A 425 146.04 -75.14 13.02
CA VAL A 425 146.54 -76.05 14.08
C VAL A 425 146.31 -77.52 13.71
N VAL A 426 145.31 -77.84 12.87
CA VAL A 426 145.01 -79.21 12.42
C VAL A 426 145.80 -79.61 11.17
N SER A 427 146.38 -78.65 10.43
CA SER A 427 147.22 -78.94 9.26
C SER A 427 148.71 -79.16 9.59
N ASP A 428 149.06 -79.29 10.87
CA ASP A 428 150.38 -79.72 11.32
C ASP A 428 150.18 -80.64 12.54
N PRO A 429 150.30 -81.96 12.34
CA PRO A 429 151.51 -82.58 12.85
C PRO A 429 152.05 -83.69 11.94
N GLN A 430 153.37 -83.64 11.77
CA GLN A 430 154.33 -84.76 11.70
C GLN A 430 154.00 -85.97 10.81
#